data_AF-G0QRI7-F1
#
_entry.id   AF-G0QRI7-F1
#
_cell.length_a   1.000
_cell.length_b   1.000
_cell.length_c   1.000
_cell.angle_alpha   90.00
_cell.angle_beta   90.00
_cell.angle_gamma   90.00
#
_symmetry.space_group_name_H-M   'P 1'
#
loop_
_entity.id
_entity.type
_entity.pdbx_description
1 polymer ?
#
loop_
_entity_poly.entity_id
_entity_poly.type
_entity_poly.pdbx_seq_one_letter_code
_entity_poly.pdbx_strand_id
1 'polypeptide(L)'
;SFIENQYFICFIFKQIRYDYKYINIQNIKSFTVDRFILSKCHVAPILYAIWSLVGLIPQSEFLKIRKFGSRLESNPTPRLPFLDVAAESFGQGLGAASEMAYSSKYLDKITNRFYVLLGDGECAEGSVWEQTQTGSVNLRKLSLRTMSNLIKKGSRLSTGMHQ
;
A
#
# COMPACT_ATOMS: atom_id res chain seq x y z
N SER A 1 -17.21 -3.79 4.26
CA SER A 1 -16.30 -3.85 5.42
C SER A 1 -15.56 -5.19 5.53
N PHE A 2 -16.18 -6.35 5.81
CA PHE A 2 -15.42 -7.61 6.03
C PHE A 2 -14.80 -8.21 4.75
N ILE A 3 -15.59 -8.27 3.68
CA ILE A 3 -15.16 -8.79 2.36
C ILE A 3 -14.05 -7.92 1.75
N GLU A 4 -14.19 -6.60 1.88
CA GLU A 4 -13.15 -5.62 1.52
C GLU A 4 -11.82 -5.95 2.19
N ASN A 5 -11.83 -6.23 3.49
CA ASN A 5 -10.63 -6.52 4.26
C ASN A 5 -9.94 -7.82 3.80
N GLN A 6 -10.72 -8.85 3.45
CA GLN A 6 -10.17 -10.12 2.93
C GLN A 6 -9.49 -9.95 1.57
N TYR A 7 -10.09 -9.18 0.65
CA TYR A 7 -9.47 -8.91 -0.65
C TYR A 7 -8.25 -7.99 -0.54
N PHE A 8 -8.26 -7.06 0.41
CA PHE A 8 -7.09 -6.25 0.73
C PHE A 8 -5.92 -7.13 1.20
N ILE A 9 -6.16 -8.08 2.10
CA ILE A 9 -5.16 -9.05 2.55
C ILE A 9 -4.62 -9.84 1.35
N CYS A 10 -5.48 -10.45 0.54
CA CYS A 10 -5.07 -11.21 -0.64
C CYS A 10 -4.29 -10.36 -1.66
N PHE A 11 -4.64 -9.09 -1.83
CA PHE A 11 -3.93 -8.15 -2.70
C PHE A 11 -2.52 -7.88 -2.20
N ILE A 12 -2.39 -7.56 -0.91
CA ILE A 12 -1.09 -7.36 -0.25
C ILE A 12 -0.22 -8.59 -0.46
N PHE A 13 -0.73 -9.81 -0.24
CA PHE A 13 0.05 -11.03 -0.43
C PHE A 13 0.36 -11.39 -1.91
N LYS A 14 -0.48 -10.97 -2.87
CA LYS A 14 -0.37 -11.37 -4.30
C LYS A 14 0.38 -10.38 -5.19
N GLN A 15 0.30 -9.08 -4.91
CA GLN A 15 0.80 -8.02 -5.81
C GLN A 15 2.10 -7.42 -5.33
N ILE A 16 2.22 -7.21 -4.02
CA ILE A 16 3.53 -7.22 -3.40
C ILE A 16 3.88 -8.71 -3.43
N ARG A 17 4.91 -9.11 -4.18
CA ARG A 17 5.48 -10.45 -4.02
C ARG A 17 5.98 -10.51 -2.57
N TYR A 18 5.12 -10.91 -1.63
CA TYR A 18 5.51 -11.34 -0.29
C TYR A 18 6.18 -12.71 -0.44
N ASP A 19 7.23 -12.76 -1.25
CA ASP A 19 8.25 -13.74 -1.04
C ASP A 19 8.95 -13.24 0.24
N TYR A 20 8.56 -13.81 1.37
CA TYR A 20 9.07 -13.49 2.71
C TYR A 20 10.61 -13.53 2.77
N LYS A 21 11.28 -14.16 1.78
CA LYS A 21 12.73 -14.09 1.55
C LYS A 21 13.26 -12.72 1.10
N TYR A 22 12.45 -11.89 0.43
CA TYR A 22 12.86 -10.57 -0.09
C TYR A 22 12.49 -9.40 0.84
N ILE A 23 11.60 -9.60 1.80
CA ILE A 23 11.53 -8.74 2.99
C ILE A 23 12.65 -9.20 3.92
N ASN A 24 13.88 -8.94 3.50
CA ASN A 24 14.97 -8.91 4.46
C ASN A 24 14.71 -7.67 5.33
N ILE A 25 14.29 -7.87 6.59
CA ILE A 25 14.03 -6.80 7.56
C ILE A 25 15.24 -5.86 7.66
N GLN A 26 16.43 -6.37 7.39
CA GLN A 26 17.67 -5.60 7.37
C GLN A 26 17.77 -4.63 6.18
N ASN A 27 17.02 -4.84 5.10
CA ASN A 27 17.12 -4.06 3.87
C ASN A 27 15.79 -3.46 3.36
N ILE A 28 14.76 -3.40 4.23
CA ILE A 28 13.44 -2.82 3.92
C ILE A 28 13.54 -1.37 3.40
N LYS A 29 14.60 -0.65 3.81
CA LYS A 29 14.84 0.74 3.38
C LYS A 29 15.58 0.85 2.05
N SER A 30 16.04 -0.24 1.44
CA SER A 30 16.76 -0.16 0.16
C SER A 30 15.89 0.45 -0.93
N PHE A 31 16.47 1.37 -1.70
CA PHE A 31 15.82 2.00 -2.83
C PHE A 31 15.46 1.01 -3.96
N THR A 32 16.10 -0.17 -3.97
CA THR A 32 15.86 -1.21 -4.99
C THR A 32 14.63 -2.08 -4.71
N VAL A 33 14.02 -1.98 -3.53
CA VAL A 33 12.86 -2.77 -3.15
C VAL A 33 11.58 -2.10 -3.64
N ASP A 34 10.62 -2.93 -4.07
CA ASP A 34 9.28 -2.48 -4.43
C ASP A 34 8.59 -1.81 -3.23
N ARG A 35 7.91 -0.70 -3.48
CA ARG A 35 7.27 0.10 -2.43
C ARG A 35 5.76 -0.05 -2.46
N PHE A 36 5.17 -0.15 -1.28
CA PHE A 36 3.72 -0.15 -1.10
C PHE A 36 3.29 1.10 -0.34
N ILE A 37 2.39 1.86 -0.96
CA ILE A 37 1.85 3.10 -0.44
C ILE A 37 0.38 2.89 -0.13
N LEU A 38 0.03 3.03 1.15
CA LEU A 38 -1.35 3.00 1.60
C LEU A 38 -1.93 4.42 1.60
N SER A 39 -2.57 4.84 0.50
CA SER A 39 -3.25 6.15 0.42
C SER A 39 -4.53 6.17 1.25
N LYS A 40 -5.28 5.05 1.25
CA LYS A 40 -6.42 4.83 2.14
C LYS A 40 -5.97 4.54 3.58
N CYS A 41 -5.52 5.55 4.32
CA CYS A 41 -4.97 5.37 5.68
C CYS A 41 -5.96 4.76 6.70
N HIS A 42 -7.27 4.93 6.52
CA HIS A 42 -8.28 4.39 7.44
C HIS A 42 -8.30 2.85 7.54
N VAL A 43 -7.65 2.12 6.62
CA VAL A 43 -7.52 0.66 6.71
C VAL A 43 -6.21 0.21 7.40
N ALA A 44 -5.48 1.14 8.04
CA ALA A 44 -4.25 0.86 8.77
C ALA A 44 -4.32 -0.31 9.77
N PRO A 45 -5.41 -0.51 10.54
CA PRO A 45 -5.49 -1.66 11.46
C PRO A 45 -5.35 -3.01 10.76
N ILE A 46 -5.87 -3.14 9.53
CA ILE A 46 -5.74 -4.38 8.76
C ILE A 46 -4.31 -4.54 8.25
N LEU A 47 -3.68 -3.44 7.84
CA LEU A 47 -2.26 -3.46 7.45
C LEU A 47 -1.36 -3.88 8.63
N TYR A 48 -1.65 -3.39 9.84
CA TYR A 48 -0.96 -3.83 11.05
C TYR A 48 -1.18 -5.33 11.31
N ALA A 49 -2.42 -5.82 11.19
CA ALA A 49 -2.73 -7.24 11.37
C ALA A 49 -1.93 -8.13 10.40
N ILE A 50 -1.82 -7.74 9.13
CA ILE A 50 -0.99 -8.45 8.14
C ILE A 50 0.48 -8.47 8.58
N TRP A 51 1.02 -7.31 8.98
CA TRP A 51 2.40 -7.21 9.46
C TRP A 51 2.69 -8.02 10.73
N SER A 52 1.69 -8.22 11.57
CA SER A 52 1.81 -9.14 12.71
C SER A 52 1.85 -10.60 12.30
N LEU A 53 1.01 -10.98 11.34
CA LEU A 53 1.01 -12.35 10.79
C LEU A 53 2.34 -12.70 10.12
N VAL A 54 3.02 -11.72 9.50
CA VAL A 54 4.35 -11.92 8.91
C VAL A 54 5.51 -11.66 9.89
N GLY A 55 5.23 -11.39 11.17
CA GLY A 55 6.23 -11.23 12.23
C GLY A 55 6.95 -9.87 12.29
N LEU A 56 6.46 -8.86 11.57
CA LEU A 56 7.02 -7.49 11.55
C LEU A 56 6.52 -6.62 12.72
N ILE A 57 5.37 -6.96 13.30
CA ILE A 57 4.79 -6.28 14.47
C ILE A 57 4.46 -7.34 15.54
N PRO A 58 5.02 -7.24 16.76
CA PRO A 58 4.63 -8.11 17.87
C PRO A 58 3.14 -7.99 18.20
N GLN A 59 2.47 -9.12 18.47
CA GLN A 59 1.06 -9.11 18.88
C GLN A 59 0.79 -8.26 20.14
N SER A 60 1.78 -8.13 21.03
CA SER A 60 1.67 -7.31 22.23
C SER A 60 1.49 -5.81 21.94
N GLU A 61 1.88 -5.33 20.75
CA GLU A 61 1.70 -3.92 20.37
C GLU A 61 0.26 -3.58 19.96
N PHE A 62 -0.58 -4.57 19.62
CA PHE A 62 -1.96 -4.32 19.18
C PHE A 62 -2.82 -3.69 20.27
N LEU A 63 -2.54 -4.00 21.53
CA LEU A 63 -3.20 -3.40 22.69
C LEU A 63 -2.88 -1.89 22.81
N LYS A 64 -1.86 -1.42 22.11
CA LYS A 64 -1.39 -0.02 22.12
C LYS A 64 -1.83 0.75 20.87
N ILE A 65 -2.64 0.18 19.98
CA ILE A 65 -3.15 0.91 18.81
C ILE A 65 -3.91 2.16 19.28
N ARG A 66 -3.59 3.31 18.67
CA ARG A 66 -4.16 4.64 18.99
C ARG A 66 -3.94 5.11 20.44
N LYS A 67 -3.03 4.50 21.20
CA LYS A 67 -2.58 5.02 22.49
C LYS A 67 -1.51 6.09 22.30
N PHE A 68 -1.49 7.08 23.19
CA PHE A 68 -0.46 8.11 23.19
C PHE A 68 0.94 7.47 23.29
N GLY A 69 1.89 7.96 22.49
CA GLY A 69 3.25 7.40 22.41
C GLY A 69 3.37 6.08 21.65
N SER A 70 2.28 5.52 21.13
CA SER A 70 2.34 4.34 20.27
C SER A 70 2.82 4.70 18.87
N ARG A 71 3.60 3.80 18.25
CA ARG A 71 3.91 3.88 16.82
C ARG A 71 2.78 3.38 15.92
N LEU A 72 1.78 2.69 16.49
CA LEU A 72 0.59 2.20 15.78
C LEU A 72 -0.55 3.21 15.87
N GLU A 73 -0.47 4.22 15.02
CA GLU A 73 -1.46 5.30 14.92
C GLU A 73 -2.67 4.89 14.08
N SER A 74 -3.77 5.66 14.14
CA SER A 74 -4.96 5.43 13.30
C SER A 74 -4.67 5.62 11.82
N ASN A 75 -3.82 6.59 11.51
CA ASN A 75 -3.23 6.79 10.19
C ASN A 75 -1.76 6.43 10.33
N PRO A 76 -1.22 5.56 9.47
CA PRO A 76 0.05 4.95 9.75
C PRO A 76 1.18 5.86 9.24
N THR A 77 2.22 6.07 10.05
CA THR A 77 3.30 7.01 9.75
C THR A 77 4.64 6.31 9.48
N PRO A 78 5.61 6.96 8.81
CA PRO A 78 6.96 6.44 8.58
C PRO A 78 7.79 6.15 9.84
N ARG A 79 7.23 6.34 11.05
CA ARG A 79 7.78 5.76 12.29
C ARG A 79 7.80 4.24 12.23
N LEU A 80 6.97 3.66 11.37
CA LEU A 80 6.99 2.27 10.98
C LEU A 80 7.91 2.08 9.76
N PRO A 81 8.95 1.23 9.84
CA PRO A 81 10.02 1.18 8.83
C PRO A 81 9.57 0.68 7.45
N PHE A 82 8.39 0.08 7.38
CA PHE A 82 7.77 -0.47 6.16
C PHE A 82 6.76 0.49 5.51
N LEU A 83 6.69 1.75 5.98
CA LEU A 83 5.88 2.80 5.38
C LEU A 83 6.76 3.95 4.91
N ASP A 84 6.58 4.33 3.66
CA ASP A 84 7.31 5.43 3.05
C ASP A 84 6.62 6.79 3.26
N VAL A 85 5.29 6.78 3.31
CA VAL A 85 4.47 8.01 3.27
C VAL A 85 3.41 7.97 4.37
N ALA A 86 3.30 9.05 5.15
CA ALA A 86 2.13 9.32 5.97
C ALA A 86 1.03 9.91 5.08
N ALA A 87 0.06 9.09 4.67
CA ALA A 87 -1.04 9.54 3.83
C ALA A 87 -2.25 9.92 4.69
N GLU A 88 -2.23 11.12 5.28
CA GLU A 88 -3.34 11.57 6.14
C GLU A 88 -4.48 12.23 5.35
N SER A 89 -4.17 12.87 4.22
CA SER A 89 -5.16 13.48 3.33
C SER A 89 -5.35 12.66 2.05
N PHE A 90 -6.57 12.71 1.52
CA PHE A 90 -6.93 12.02 0.28
C PHE A 90 -6.08 12.53 -0.91
N GLY A 91 -5.60 11.60 -1.72
CA GLY A 91 -4.80 11.87 -2.92
C GLY A 91 -3.31 12.11 -2.67
N GLN A 92 -2.88 12.42 -1.43
CA GLN A 92 -1.47 12.66 -1.11
C GLN A 92 -0.59 11.44 -1.33
N GLY A 93 -1.08 10.24 -0.96
CA GLY A 93 -0.32 9.00 -1.15
C GLY A 93 -0.02 8.72 -2.62
N LEU A 94 -0.96 9.05 -3.52
CA LEU A 94 -0.74 8.92 -4.96
C LEU A 94 0.29 9.92 -5.49
N GLY A 95 0.21 11.18 -5.06
CA GLY A 95 1.18 12.21 -5.45
C GLY A 95 2.61 11.80 -5.07
N ALA A 96 2.81 11.45 -3.80
CA ALA A 96 4.10 11.00 -3.30
C ALA A 96 4.61 9.77 -4.07
N ALA A 97 3.77 8.77 -4.31
CA ALA A 97 4.15 7.58 -5.07
C ALA A 97 4.52 7.89 -6.53
N SER A 98 3.85 8.86 -7.15
CA SER A 98 4.13 9.28 -8.53
C SER A 98 5.51 9.95 -8.63
N GLU A 99 5.84 10.83 -7.69
CA GLU A 99 7.15 11.48 -7.62
C GLU A 99 8.27 10.48 -7.30
N MET A 100 8.05 9.57 -6.34
CA MET A 100 9.01 8.50 -6.02
C MET A 100 9.28 7.60 -7.24
N ALA A 101 8.23 7.24 -7.99
CA ALA A 101 8.37 6.45 -9.21
C ALA A 101 9.11 7.21 -10.31
N TYR A 102 8.90 8.52 -10.43
CA TYR A 102 9.62 9.39 -11.35
C TYR A 102 11.11 9.45 -11.00
N SER A 103 11.45 9.82 -9.76
CA SER A 103 12.84 9.88 -9.27
C SER A 103 13.55 8.55 -9.51
N SER A 104 12.92 7.46 -9.08
CA SER A 104 13.51 6.14 -9.20
C SER A 104 13.75 5.70 -10.65
N LYS A 105 12.94 6.15 -11.60
CA LYS A 105 13.09 5.82 -13.03
C LYS A 105 14.15 6.69 -13.71
N TYR A 106 14.09 8.01 -13.52
CA TYR A 106 14.85 8.96 -14.32
C TYR A 106 16.14 9.43 -13.66
N LEU A 107 16.15 9.54 -12.33
CA LEU A 107 17.32 9.98 -11.56
C LEU A 107 18.15 8.76 -11.15
N ASP A 108 17.53 7.84 -10.41
CA ASP A 108 18.26 6.72 -9.79
C ASP A 108 18.45 5.53 -10.74
N LYS A 109 17.68 5.47 -11.84
CA LYS A 109 17.70 4.40 -12.84
C LYS A 109 17.54 2.98 -12.24
N ILE A 110 16.78 2.87 -11.16
CA ILE A 110 16.55 1.62 -10.42
C ILE A 110 15.43 0.81 -11.10
N THR A 111 15.45 -0.50 -11.00
CA THR A 111 14.34 -1.37 -11.46
C THR A 111 13.50 -1.83 -10.26
N ASN A 112 12.58 -0.97 -9.81
CA ASN A 112 11.60 -1.23 -8.76
C ASN A 112 10.19 -0.83 -9.23
N ARG A 113 9.18 -1.19 -8.44
CA ARG A 113 7.76 -0.87 -8.66
C ARG A 113 7.15 -0.19 -7.45
N PHE A 114 6.14 0.62 -7.72
CA PHE A 114 5.37 1.33 -6.71
C PHE A 114 3.91 0.89 -6.80
N TYR A 115 3.36 0.44 -5.68
CA TYR A 115 1.99 -0.04 -5.56
C TYR A 115 1.22 0.91 -4.66
N VAL A 116 0.13 1.48 -5.16
CA VAL A 116 -0.70 2.41 -4.39
C VAL A 116 -2.09 1.83 -4.22
N LEU A 117 -2.55 1.74 -2.97
CA LEU A 117 -3.94 1.45 -2.66
C LEU A 117 -4.70 2.76 -2.41
N LEU A 118 -5.70 3.01 -3.27
CA LEU A 118 -6.62 4.13 -3.17
C LEU A 118 -7.96 3.70 -2.59
N GLY A 119 -8.57 4.60 -1.83
CA GLY A 119 -9.99 4.50 -1.47
C GLY A 119 -10.89 4.86 -2.64
N ASP A 120 -12.08 4.27 -2.70
CA ASP A 120 -13.04 4.59 -3.76
C ASP A 120 -13.52 6.06 -3.64
N GLY A 121 -13.80 6.54 -2.43
CA GLY A 121 -14.14 7.95 -2.19
C GLY A 121 -12.98 8.92 -2.43
N GLU A 122 -11.74 8.47 -2.19
CA GLU A 122 -10.54 9.25 -2.47
C GLU A 122 -10.35 9.49 -3.98
N CYS A 123 -10.89 8.63 -4.85
CA CYS A 123 -10.84 8.82 -6.30
C CYS A 123 -11.69 10.02 -6.77
N ALA A 124 -12.54 10.60 -5.92
CA ALA A 124 -13.29 11.81 -6.24
C ALA A 124 -12.44 13.09 -6.13
N GLU A 125 -11.26 13.02 -5.48
CA GLU A 125 -10.39 14.18 -5.31
C GLU A 125 -9.72 14.58 -6.62
N GLY A 126 -9.73 15.88 -6.92
CA GLY A 126 -9.09 16.43 -8.12
C GLY A 126 -7.60 16.09 -8.21
N SER A 127 -6.90 16.06 -7.07
CA SER A 127 -5.49 15.69 -6.97
C SER A 127 -5.21 14.27 -7.49
N VAL A 128 -6.16 13.33 -7.32
CA VAL A 128 -6.01 11.98 -7.89
C VAL A 128 -6.06 12.01 -9.41
N TRP A 129 -6.91 12.85 -10.00
CA TRP A 129 -7.03 13.00 -11.45
C TRP A 129 -5.80 13.66 -12.08
N GLU A 130 -5.27 14.69 -11.44
CA GLU A 130 -4.01 15.34 -11.87
C GLU A 130 -2.84 14.37 -11.87
N GLN A 131 -2.71 13.58 -10.79
CA GLN A 131 -1.62 12.63 -10.63
C GLN A 131 -1.78 11.40 -11.53
N THR A 132 -3.01 10.93 -11.76
CA THR A 132 -3.24 9.86 -12.74
C THR A 132 -2.94 10.31 -14.16
N GLN A 133 -3.29 11.54 -14.54
CA GLN A 133 -2.93 12.10 -15.85
C GLN A 133 -1.40 12.17 -16.01
N THR A 134 -0.70 12.67 -14.99
CA THR A 134 0.76 12.82 -15.02
C THR A 134 1.48 11.45 -15.00
N GLY A 135 1.01 10.53 -14.14
CA GLY A 135 1.59 9.20 -13.97
C GLY A 135 1.30 8.25 -15.13
N SER A 136 0.12 8.31 -15.73
CA SER A 136 -0.25 7.45 -16.87
C SER A 136 0.56 7.76 -18.12
N VAL A 137 0.96 9.03 -18.30
CA VAL A 137 1.73 9.46 -19.47
C VAL A 137 3.19 8.99 -19.39
N ASN A 138 3.77 8.76 -18.20
CA ASN A 138 5.23 8.54 -18.07
C ASN A 138 5.69 7.39 -17.15
N LEU A 139 4.83 6.79 -16.33
CA LEU A 139 5.26 5.91 -15.23
C LEU A 139 4.65 4.50 -15.29
N ARG A 140 5.19 3.64 -16.17
CA ARG A 140 4.92 2.18 -16.18
C ARG A 140 5.32 1.45 -14.87
N LYS A 141 5.99 2.15 -13.95
CA LYS A 141 6.36 1.65 -12.62
C LYS A 141 5.24 1.74 -11.58
N LEU A 142 4.21 2.56 -11.83
CA LEU A 142 3.12 2.80 -10.88
C LEU A 142 1.97 1.83 -11.13
N SER A 143 1.57 1.06 -10.11
CA SER A 143 0.39 0.20 -10.14
C SER A 143 -0.67 0.72 -9.19
N LEU A 144 -1.78 1.18 -9.77
CA LEU A 144 -2.91 1.74 -9.05
C LEU A 144 -4.01 0.71 -8.83
N ARG A 145 -4.51 0.62 -7.60
CA ARG A 145 -5.62 -0.27 -7.25
C ARG A 145 -6.59 0.43 -6.32
N THR A 146 -7.86 0.38 -6.69
CA THR A 146 -8.96 0.79 -5.83
C THR A 146 -9.58 -0.43 -5.16
N MET A 147 -10.20 -0.25 -4.00
CA MET A 147 -10.85 -1.34 -3.27
C MET A 147 -11.94 -2.01 -4.10
N SER A 148 -12.78 -1.25 -4.79
CA SER A 148 -13.80 -1.78 -5.68
C SER A 148 -13.21 -2.61 -6.85
N ASN A 149 -12.04 -2.24 -7.37
CA ASN A 149 -11.32 -3.04 -8.38
C ASN A 149 -10.75 -4.35 -7.81
N LEU A 150 -10.32 -4.35 -6.55
CA LEU A 150 -9.86 -5.57 -5.86
C LEU A 150 -11.00 -6.55 -5.63
N ILE A 151 -12.16 -6.07 -5.19
CA ILE A 151 -13.36 -6.88 -4.96
C ILE A 151 -13.84 -7.52 -6.26
N LYS A 152 -13.95 -6.74 -7.35
CA LYS A 152 -14.38 -7.27 -8.67
C LYS A 152 -13.44 -8.33 -9.23
N LYS A 153 -12.13 -8.19 -9.00
CA LYS A 153 -11.14 -9.17 -9.46
C LYS A 153 -11.14 -10.43 -8.59
N GLY A 154 -11.34 -10.27 -7.29
CA GLY A 154 -11.46 -11.37 -6.34
C GLY A 154 -12.73 -12.21 -6.53
N SER A 155 -13.87 -11.56 -6.79
CA SER A 155 -15.14 -12.26 -7.06
C SER A 155 -15.11 -13.08 -8.35
N ARG A 156 -14.40 -12.61 -9.39
CA ARG A 156 -14.16 -13.39 -10.61
C ARG A 156 -13.30 -14.63 -10.37
N LEU A 157 -12.40 -14.59 -9.39
CA LEU A 157 -11.57 -15.74 -9.03
C LEU A 157 -12.35 -16.77 -8.21
N SER A 158 -13.28 -16.35 -7.34
CA SER A 158 -14.14 -17.27 -6.59
C SER A 158 -15.20 -17.95 -7.46
N THR A 159 -15.72 -17.29 -8.49
CA THR A 159 -16.67 -17.92 -9.43
C THR A 159 -16.01 -18.89 -10.41
N GLY A 160 -14.69 -18.77 -10.64
CA GLY A 160 -13.91 -19.70 -11.47
C GLY A 160 -13.44 -20.97 -10.75
N MET A 161 -13.70 -21.11 -9.44
CA MET A 161 -13.46 -22.35 -8.67
C MET A 161 -14.70 -23.26 -8.59
N HIS A 162 -15.82 -22.84 -9.20
CA HIS A 162 -17.06 -23.62 -9.28
C HIS A 162 -17.38 -24.07 -10.72
N GLN A 163 -16.38 -24.14 -11.60
CA GLN A 163 -16.47 -24.78 -12.92
C GLN A 163 -15.38 -25.82 -13.07
#